data_AF-A0A3D0DET1-F1
#
_entry.id   AF-A0A3D0DET1-F1
#
_cell.length_a   1.000
_cell.length_b   1.000
_cell.length_c   1.000
_cell.angle_alpha   90.00
_cell.angle_beta   90.00
_cell.angle_gamma   90.00
#
_symmetry.space_group_name_H-M   'P 1'
#
loop_
_entity.id
_entity.type
_entity.pdbx_description
1 polymer ?
#
loop_
_entity_poly.entity_id
_entity_poly.type
_entity_poly.pdbx_seq_one_letter_code
_entity_poly.pdbx_strand_id
1 'polypeptide(L)'
;MFIWGLVLFGLGIAAFLDTQFNFGNIFRTANSFMFMLVSLGIMIRTRSLKKLGFREQLIVHNDELKEKVMELRNDQTQDEKAKPVKTTV
;
A
#
# COMPACT_ATOMS: atom_id res chain seq x y z
N MET A 1 -7.69 -7.57 9.96
CA MET A 1 -8.85 -8.19 9.28
C MET A 1 -10.04 -8.35 10.22
N PHE A 2 -9.85 -8.83 11.45
CA PHE A 2 -10.93 -8.98 12.46
C PHE A 2 -11.74 -7.71 12.78
N ILE A 3 -11.10 -6.56 13.01
CA ILE A 3 -11.82 -5.30 13.30
C ILE A 3 -12.75 -4.89 12.15
N TRP A 4 -12.32 -5.09 10.90
CA TRP A 4 -13.15 -4.80 9.73
C TRP A 4 -14.29 -5.79 9.56
N GLY A 5 -14.03 -7.07 9.84
CA GLY A 5 -15.08 -8.08 9.91
C GLY A 5 -16.14 -7.73 10.95
N LEU A 6 -15.73 -7.26 12.14
CA LEU A 6 -16.64 -6.87 13.22
C LEU A 6 -17.47 -5.63 12.85
N VAL A 7 -16.86 -4.63 12.18
CA VAL A 7 -17.58 -3.46 11.65
C VAL A 7 -18.60 -3.85 10.58
N LEU A 8 -18.21 -4.69 9.61
CA LEU A 8 -19.11 -5.19 8.57
C LEU A 8 -20.25 -6.05 9.14
N PHE A 9 -19.95 -6.87 10.14
CA PHE A 9 -20.92 -7.72 10.83
C PHE A 9 -21.94 -6.89 11.62
N GLY A 10 -21.48 -5.88 12.36
CA GLY A 10 -22.37 -4.93 13.04
C GLY A 10 -23.27 -4.15 12.07
N LEU A 11 -22.72 -3.75 10.92
CA LEU A 11 -23.51 -3.11 9.87
C LEU A 11 -24.58 -4.04 9.29
N GLY A 12 -24.24 -5.30 9.07
CA GLY A 12 -25.17 -6.32 8.55
C GLY A 12 -26.33 -6.57 9.52
N ILE A 13 -26.05 -6.61 10.82
CA ILE A 13 -27.09 -6.71 11.85
C ILE A 13 -28.00 -5.47 11.83
N ALA A 14 -27.43 -4.27 11.77
CA ALA A 14 -28.22 -3.04 11.71
C ALA A 14 -29.12 -2.97 10.46
N ALA A 15 -28.62 -3.40 9.29
CA ALA A 15 -29.40 -3.47 8.06
C ALA A 15 -30.50 -4.55 8.10
N PHE A 16 -30.25 -5.67 8.78
CA PHE A 16 -31.24 -6.72 8.98
C PHE A 16 -32.35 -6.30 9.96
N LEU A 17 -31.99 -5.59 11.03
CA LEU A 17 -32.97 -5.03 11.96
C LEU A 17 -33.86 -3.98 11.28
N ASP A 18 -33.29 -3.13 10.42
CA ASP A 18 -34.07 -2.19 9.62
C ASP A 18 -35.17 -2.87 8.79
N THR A 19 -34.79 -3.95 8.09
CA THR A 19 -35.75 -4.71 7.25
C THR A 19 -36.83 -5.41 8.06
N GLN A 20 -36.55 -5.82 9.30
CA GLN A 20 -37.54 -6.47 10.17
C GLN A 20 -38.47 -5.48 10.88
N PHE A 21 -37.95 -4.34 11.33
CA PHE A 21 -38.73 -3.37 12.10
C PHE A 21 -39.49 -2.35 11.23
N ASN A 22 -39.27 -2.35 9.91
CA ASN A 22 -40.01 -1.53 8.94
C ASN A 22 -40.05 -0.04 9.34
N PHE A 23 -38.93 0.45 9.87
CA PHE A 23 -38.73 1.88 10.07
C PHE A 23 -38.71 2.51 8.67
N GLY A 24 -39.63 3.43 8.38
CA GLY A 24 -39.82 4.00 7.03
C GLY A 24 -38.61 4.74 6.44
N ASN A 25 -38.87 5.67 5.51
CA ASN A 25 -37.86 6.38 4.67
C ASN A 25 -36.55 6.83 5.36
N ILE A 26 -36.58 7.11 6.66
CA ILE A 26 -35.44 7.55 7.48
C ILE A 26 -34.36 6.47 7.58
N PHE A 27 -34.73 5.23 7.91
CA PHE A 27 -33.75 4.16 8.03
C PHE A 27 -33.23 3.71 6.66
N ARG A 28 -34.08 3.71 5.63
CA ARG A 28 -33.63 3.46 4.24
C ARG A 28 -32.56 4.46 3.79
N THR A 29 -32.69 5.72 4.21
CA THR A 29 -31.70 6.77 3.96
C THR A 29 -30.43 6.54 4.79
N ALA A 30 -30.58 6.20 6.08
CA ALA A 30 -29.46 5.88 6.95
C ALA A 30 -28.66 4.65 6.47
N ASN A 31 -29.33 3.63 5.94
CA ASN A 31 -28.70 2.42 5.42
C ASN A 31 -27.86 2.71 4.17
N SER A 32 -28.39 3.51 3.25
CA SER A 32 -27.66 4.02 2.08
C SER A 32 -26.37 4.77 2.48
N PHE A 33 -26.47 5.62 3.51
CA PHE A 33 -25.34 6.37 4.05
C PHE A 33 -24.31 5.48 4.75
N MET A 34 -24.75 4.50 5.53
CA MET A 34 -23.86 3.52 6.15
C MET A 34 -23.12 2.69 5.10
N PHE A 35 -23.80 2.24 4.05
CA PHE A 35 -23.18 1.48 2.97
C PHE A 35 -22.10 2.28 2.25
N MET A 36 -22.38 3.56 1.98
CA MET A 36 -21.43 4.50 1.39
C MET A 36 -20.23 4.74 2.30
N LEU A 37 -20.44 4.97 3.61
CA LEU A 37 -19.37 5.18 4.59
C LEU A 37 -18.48 3.95 4.73
N VAL A 38 -19.06 2.74 4.71
CA VAL A 38 -18.29 1.49 4.77
C VAL A 38 -17.50 1.26 3.49
N SER A 39 -18.09 1.52 2.31
CA SER A 39 -17.37 1.46 1.03
C SER A 39 -16.17 2.44 1.01
N LEU A 40 -16.37 3.67 1.50
CA LEU A 40 -15.30 4.66 1.61
C LEU A 40 -14.21 4.23 2.60
N GLY A 41 -14.61 3.68 3.74
CA GLY A 41 -13.69 3.15 4.74
C GLY A 41 -12.83 1.98 4.21
N ILE A 42 -13.44 1.04 3.49
CA ILE A 42 -12.72 -0.07 2.84
C ILE A 42 -11.78 0.46 1.76
N MET A 43 -12.20 1.46 0.98
CA MET A 43 -11.36 2.08 -0.05
C MET A 43 -10.12 2.74 0.54
N ILE A 44 -10.27 3.53 1.61
CA ILE A 44 -9.14 4.18 2.29
C ILE A 44 -8.16 3.14 2.81
N ARG A 45 -8.66 2.05 3.42
CA ARG A 45 -7.81 0.97 3.89
C ARG A 45 -7.07 0.26 2.76
N THR A 46 -7.77 -0.07 1.68
CA THR A 46 -7.19 -0.73 0.51
C THR A 46 -6.12 0.14 -0.13
N ARG A 47 -6.34 1.46 -0.22
CA ARG A 47 -5.34 2.43 -0.69
C ARG A 47 -4.12 2.49 0.24
N SER A 48 -4.31 2.50 1.55
CA SER A 48 -3.21 2.51 2.52
C SER A 48 -2.36 1.23 2.46
N LEU A 49 -2.99 0.06 2.36
CA LEU A 49 -2.29 -1.21 2.15
C LEU A 49 -1.49 -1.23 0.84
N LYS A 50 -2.07 -0.69 -0.26
CA LYS A 50 -1.37 -0.59 -1.54
C LYS A 50 -0.18 0.38 -1.48
N LYS A 51 -0.32 1.50 -0.78
CA LYS A 51 0.76 2.49 -0.59
C LYS A 51 1.92 1.91 0.23
N LEU A 52 1.63 1.10 1.25
CA LEU A 52 2.65 0.42 2.04
C LEU A 52 3.45 -0.57 1.19
N GLY A 53 2.77 -1.44 0.44
CA GLY A 53 3.46 -2.37 -0.47
C GLY A 53 4.29 -1.67 -1.55
N PHE A 54 3.82 -0.53 -2.06
CA PHE A 54 4.58 0.26 -3.04
C PHE A 54 5.83 0.89 -2.43
N ARG A 55 5.74 1.42 -1.20
CA ARG A 55 6.92 1.98 -0.50
C ARG A 55 7.97 0.92 -0.23
N GLU A 56 7.56 -0.30 0.13
CA GLU A 56 8.46 -1.41 0.40
C GLU A 56 9.24 -1.81 -0.86
N GLN A 57 8.56 -1.91 -2.01
CA GLN A 57 9.20 -2.16 -3.31
C GLN A 57 10.16 -1.03 -3.73
N LEU A 58 9.81 0.22 -3.47
CA LEU A 58 10.67 1.36 -3.78
C LEU A 58 11.94 1.42 -2.93
N ILE A 59 11.88 0.91 -1.69
CA ILE A 59 13.05 0.80 -0.81
C ILE A 59 13.98 -0.28 -1.33
N VAL A 60 13.44 -1.47 -1.63
CA VAL A 60 14.21 -2.61 -2.15
C VAL A 60 14.94 -2.24 -3.44
N HIS A 61 14.24 -1.63 -4.41
CA HIS A 61 14.87 -1.22 -5.66
C HIS A 61 15.92 -0.11 -5.47
N ASN A 62 15.81 0.75 -4.47
CA ASN A 62 16.84 1.74 -4.17
C ASN A 62 18.11 1.09 -3.61
N ASP A 63 17.97 0.10 -2.73
CA ASP A 63 19.11 -0.60 -2.15
C ASP A 63 19.82 -1.46 -3.21
N GLU A 64 19.07 -2.16 -4.07
CA GLU A 64 19.62 -2.85 -5.24
C GLU A 64 20.36 -1.89 -6.19
N LEU A 65 19.81 -0.70 -6.44
CA LEU A 65 20.47 0.30 -7.28
C LEU A 65 21.76 0.82 -6.64
N LYS A 66 21.78 1.05 -5.33
CA LYS A 66 22.99 1.48 -4.62
C LYS A 66 24.08 0.42 -4.66
N GLU A 67 23.71 -0.85 -4.50
CA GLU A 67 24.64 -1.97 -4.58
C GLU A 67 25.29 -2.06 -5.97
N LYS A 68 24.48 -1.98 -7.03
CA LYS A 68 24.99 -1.96 -8.42
C LYS A 68 25.87 -0.75 -8.73
N VAL A 69 25.53 0.44 -8.22
CA VAL A 69 26.38 1.64 -8.37
C VAL A 69 27.71 1.46 -7.65
N MET A 70 27.71 0.79 -6.50
CA MET A 70 28.93 0.53 -5.72
C MET A 70 29.83 -0.51 -6.42
N GLU A 71 29.24 -1.54 -7.01
CA GLU A 71 29.93 -2.56 -7.82
C GLU A 71 30.59 -1.92 -9.06
N LEU A 72 29.82 -1.17 -9.86
CA LEU A 72 30.34 -0.47 -11.04
C LEU A 72 31.43 0.54 -10.70
N ARG A 73 31.31 1.24 -9.57
CA ARG A 73 32.36 2.17 -9.10
C ARG A 73 33.63 1.42 -8.71
N ASN A 74 33.51 0.26 -8.06
CA ASN A 74 34.66 -0.57 -7.72
C ASN A 74 35.35 -1.13 -8.97
N ASP A 75 34.59 -1.58 -9.96
CA ASP A 75 35.12 -2.06 -11.24
C ASP A 75 35.86 -0.97 -12.01
N GLN A 76 35.30 0.25 -12.08
CA GLN A 76 36.00 1.38 -12.69
C GLN A 76 37.28 1.76 -11.96
N THR A 77 37.30 1.63 -10.63
CA THR A 77 38.51 1.89 -9.82
C THR A 77 39.57 0.79 -10.04
N GLN A 78 39.16 -0.44 -10.37
CA GLN A 78 40.08 -1.50 -10.78
C GLN A 78 40.62 -1.30 -12.20
N ASP A 79 39.77 -0.90 -13.15
CA ASP A 79 40.19 -0.58 -14.53
C ASP A 79 41.15 0.62 -14.58
N GLU A 80 40.96 1.62 -13.72
CA GLU A 80 41.87 2.77 -13.62
C GLU A 80 43.23 2.39 -13.02
N LYS A 81 43.27 1.45 -12.07
CA LYS A 81 44.52 0.89 -11.51
C LYS A 81 45.19 -0.11 -12.45
N ALA A 82 44.46 -0.74 -13.35
CA ALA A 82 44.97 -1.70 -14.33
C ALA A 82 45.51 -1.05 -15.61
N LYS A 83 45.23 0.25 -15.86
CA LYS A 83 45.90 0.98 -16.93
C LYS A 83 47.37 1.17 -16.57
N PRO A 84 48.32 0.52 -17.27
CA PRO A 84 49.73 0.71 -16.98
C PRO A 84 50.06 2.18 -17.22
N VAL A 85 50.69 2.80 -16.21
CA VAL A 85 51.40 4.05 -16.34
C VAL A 85 52.30 3.90 -17.56
N LYS A 86 51.90 4.50 -18.69
CA LYS A 86 52.77 4.65 -19.83
C LYS A 86 53.87 5.60 -19.38
N THR A 87 54.97 5.03 -18.90
CA THR A 87 56.24 5.70 -18.72
C THR A 87 56.68 6.19 -20.10
N THR A 88 56.37 7.45 -20.40
CA THR A 88 56.98 8.17 -21.52
C THR A 88 58.31 8.72 -21.00
N VAL A 89 59.39 8.02 -21.33
CA VAL A 89 60.77 8.55 -21.28
C VAL A 89 61.00 9.42 -22.50
#